data_AF-A0A2V7K7S5-F1
#
_entry.id   AF-A0A2V7K7S5-F1
#
_cell.length_a   1.000
_cell.length_b   1.000
_cell.length_c   1.000
_cell.angle_alpha   90.00
_cell.angle_beta   90.00
_cell.angle_gamma   90.00
#
_symmetry.space_group_name_H-M   'P 1'
#
loop_
_entity.id
_entity.type
_entity.pdbx_description
1 polymer ?
#
loop_
_entity_poly.entity_id
_entity_poly.type
_entity_poly.pdbx_seq_one_letter_code
_entity_poly.pdbx_strand_id
1 'polypeptide(L)'
;MTLTPIRRVVTGNDERGRSKVVWDGPAPGTHETNFNGRGHTDFWVWRETPPPLNGLEDTGTWDDEFPGPVGGGHLRVVHWLAKTEESPSNEPYKAPEQHGRTWDRGGGNHYNRSYMHKTKSVDYGILLSGERAMELDDCKLVLKPGDVVVDVGAWHLWDSSKTGCMMAFDMFEAEFVDGAGTAQGNDRVMKPKPDHKAPPGVRPARRIVAIDREPGHSSRVSDTPSPDVRIDLARPGFAMQRMWVADSAPAKLVFETLHLPYTLEPPARGSVLNIFTFPPDQVWKNKVGPVEVAAYFKSVGAPGASTYSPHAPHPYMQKMRTLDFCIVLEGKIVLVLDTQEVTVKAGEFVIQRGTNHSWSNRSGKPAVVAIASHGAK
;
A
#
# COMPACT_ATOMS: atom_id res chain seq x y z
N MET A 1 -9.79 -11.44 -23.63
CA MET A 1 -10.16 -11.37 -22.20
C MET A 1 -9.75 -10.00 -21.72
N THR A 2 -10.75 -9.14 -21.54
CA THR A 2 -10.60 -7.83 -20.91
C THR A 2 -9.97 -7.95 -19.53
N LEU A 3 -9.43 -6.87 -18.99
CA LEU A 3 -8.91 -6.82 -17.62
C LEU A 3 -9.91 -7.45 -16.62
N THR A 4 -9.39 -8.28 -15.72
CA THR A 4 -10.21 -8.96 -14.70
C THR A 4 -10.75 -7.91 -13.73
N PRO A 5 -12.08 -7.76 -13.59
CA PRO A 5 -12.66 -6.80 -12.66
C PRO A 5 -12.25 -7.10 -11.22
N ILE A 6 -11.79 -6.09 -10.49
CA ILE A 6 -11.39 -6.22 -9.08
C ILE A 6 -12.41 -5.48 -8.21
N ARG A 7 -12.94 -6.17 -7.19
CA ARG A 7 -13.91 -5.59 -6.27
C ARG A 7 -13.25 -4.58 -5.33
N ARG A 8 -13.88 -3.42 -5.19
CA ARG A 8 -13.55 -2.34 -4.25
C ARG A 8 -14.78 -2.00 -3.41
N VAL A 9 -14.59 -1.88 -2.11
CA VAL A 9 -15.57 -1.33 -1.17
C VAL A 9 -15.11 0.07 -0.79
N VAL A 10 -15.96 1.08 -0.94
CA VAL A 10 -15.64 2.45 -0.53
C VAL A 10 -16.58 2.85 0.58
N THR A 11 -16.03 3.44 1.64
CA THR A 11 -16.81 3.86 2.79
C THR A 11 -17.01 5.36 2.84
N GLY A 12 -18.00 5.76 3.63
CA GLY A 12 -18.34 7.15 3.91
C GLY A 12 -19.29 7.20 5.09
N ASN A 13 -19.84 8.37 5.37
CA ASN A 13 -20.80 8.54 6.46
C ASN A 13 -22.22 8.74 5.91
N ASP A 14 -23.24 8.28 6.65
CA ASP A 14 -24.63 8.65 6.43
C ASP A 14 -24.92 10.08 6.91
N GLU A 15 -26.15 10.55 6.72
CA GLU A 15 -26.60 11.89 7.12
C GLU A 15 -26.49 12.15 8.63
N ARG A 16 -26.35 11.09 9.45
CA ARG A 16 -26.19 11.16 10.90
C ARG A 16 -24.73 11.01 11.35
N GLY A 17 -23.79 10.98 10.40
CA GLY A 17 -22.37 10.81 10.68
C GLY A 17 -21.95 9.37 11.02
N ARG A 18 -22.83 8.37 10.79
CA ARG A 18 -22.52 6.96 11.01
C ARG A 18 -21.87 6.37 9.77
N SER A 19 -20.84 5.57 9.97
CA SER A 19 -20.10 4.92 8.90
C SER A 19 -20.93 3.88 8.15
N LYS A 20 -20.86 3.91 6.81
CA LYS A 20 -21.54 3.03 5.88
C LYS A 20 -20.67 2.72 4.66
N VAL A 21 -21.13 1.77 3.85
CA VAL A 21 -20.60 1.59 2.49
C VAL A 21 -21.31 2.54 1.53
N VAL A 22 -20.53 3.19 0.67
CA VAL A 22 -21.00 4.09 -0.39
C VAL A 22 -21.00 3.37 -1.73
N TRP A 23 -19.92 2.64 -2.04
CA TRP A 23 -19.80 1.83 -3.25
C TRP A 23 -19.30 0.43 -2.90
N ASP A 24 -19.89 -0.58 -3.54
CA ASP A 24 -19.47 -1.97 -3.45
C ASP A 24 -19.64 -2.63 -4.82
N GLY A 25 -18.52 -2.89 -5.49
CA GLY A 25 -18.53 -3.44 -6.83
C GLY A 25 -17.14 -3.41 -7.46
N PRO A 26 -17.03 -3.72 -8.76
CA PRO A 26 -15.80 -3.53 -9.51
C PRO A 26 -15.29 -2.08 -9.42
N ALA A 27 -13.97 -1.91 -9.27
CA ALA A 27 -13.35 -0.60 -9.41
C ALA A 27 -13.57 -0.05 -10.84
N PRO A 28 -14.05 1.20 -10.99
CA PRO A 28 -14.54 1.68 -12.28
C PRO A 28 -13.42 2.15 -13.22
N GLY A 29 -12.26 2.57 -12.71
CA GLY A 29 -11.16 3.13 -13.50
C GLY A 29 -10.33 2.07 -14.21
N THR A 30 -10.92 1.31 -15.13
CA THR A 30 -10.22 0.24 -15.86
C THR A 30 -9.67 0.76 -17.19
N HIS A 31 -8.35 0.65 -17.39
CA HIS A 31 -7.62 1.15 -18.54
C HIS A 31 -6.85 0.00 -19.20
N GLU A 32 -7.47 -0.64 -20.19
CA GLU A 32 -6.83 -1.70 -20.97
C GLU A 32 -6.06 -1.13 -22.15
N THR A 33 -4.94 -1.77 -22.48
CA THR A 33 -4.12 -1.35 -23.62
C THR A 33 -4.51 -2.10 -24.88
N ASN A 34 -3.78 -1.90 -25.97
CA ASN A 34 -3.96 -2.70 -27.19
C ASN A 34 -3.60 -4.19 -26.99
N PHE A 35 -2.92 -4.53 -25.89
CA PHE A 35 -2.68 -5.91 -25.48
C PHE A 35 -3.75 -6.38 -24.50
N ASN A 36 -4.52 -7.37 -24.94
CA ASN A 36 -5.57 -8.03 -24.17
C ASN A 36 -5.05 -8.56 -22.82
N GLY A 37 -5.69 -8.16 -21.72
CA GLY A 37 -5.29 -8.52 -20.36
C GLY A 37 -4.13 -7.70 -19.78
N ARG A 38 -3.58 -6.72 -20.52
CA ARG A 38 -2.57 -5.78 -20.04
C ARG A 38 -3.16 -4.39 -19.87
N GLY A 39 -2.87 -3.77 -18.74
CA GLY A 39 -3.30 -2.41 -18.43
C GLY A 39 -3.28 -2.16 -16.93
N HIS A 40 -4.14 -1.26 -16.46
CA HIS A 40 -4.28 -0.96 -15.04
C HIS A 40 -5.72 -0.68 -14.65
N THR A 41 -6.00 -0.81 -13.35
CA THR A 41 -7.26 -0.42 -12.74
C THR A 41 -7.00 0.54 -11.59
N ASP A 42 -7.54 1.75 -11.66
CA ASP A 42 -7.51 2.76 -10.61
C ASP A 42 -8.62 2.52 -9.58
N PHE A 43 -8.24 2.61 -8.31
CA PHE A 43 -9.10 2.38 -7.15
C PHE A 43 -9.39 3.65 -6.38
N TRP A 44 -8.55 4.67 -6.43
CA TRP A 44 -8.85 5.97 -5.85
C TRP A 44 -7.78 6.96 -6.29
N VAL A 45 -8.16 8.21 -6.51
CA VAL A 45 -7.25 9.29 -6.89
C VAL A 45 -7.49 10.49 -5.97
N TRP A 46 -6.44 11.26 -5.67
CA TRP A 46 -6.57 12.55 -5.00
C TRP A 46 -5.59 13.57 -5.56
N ARG A 47 -5.96 14.86 -5.52
CA ARG A 47 -5.20 15.98 -6.09
C ARG A 47 -4.67 16.98 -5.06
N GLU A 48 -5.04 16.81 -3.80
CA GLU A 48 -4.53 17.66 -2.71
C GLU A 48 -4.22 16.82 -1.47
N THR A 49 -3.09 17.11 -0.83
CA THR A 49 -2.69 16.48 0.43
C THR A 49 -2.70 17.53 1.53
N PRO A 50 -3.44 17.34 2.64
CA PRO A 50 -4.29 16.18 2.94
C PRO A 50 -5.57 16.11 2.07
N PRO A 51 -5.99 14.91 1.60
CA PRO A 51 -7.20 14.77 0.80
C PRO A 51 -8.47 15.05 1.62
N PRO A 52 -9.52 15.62 1.01
CA PRO A 52 -10.80 15.86 1.66
C PRO A 52 -11.58 14.55 1.81
N LEU A 53 -12.19 14.33 2.98
CA LEU A 53 -12.97 13.12 3.25
C LEU A 53 -14.47 13.25 2.94
N ASN A 54 -14.97 14.44 2.62
CA ASN A 54 -16.41 14.76 2.54
C ASN A 54 -17.01 14.72 1.12
N GLY A 55 -16.26 14.31 0.08
CA GLY A 55 -16.74 14.26 -1.30
C GLY A 55 -17.75 13.12 -1.58
N LEU A 56 -18.66 13.32 -2.53
CA LEU A 56 -19.56 12.26 -3.03
C LEU A 56 -19.11 11.70 -4.39
N GLU A 57 -18.05 12.26 -4.95
CA GLU A 57 -17.48 11.83 -6.21
C GLU A 57 -16.66 10.55 -6.04
N ASP A 58 -16.78 9.64 -7.00
CA ASP A 58 -15.90 8.48 -7.11
C ASP A 58 -14.66 8.87 -7.91
N THR A 59 -13.61 9.28 -7.22
CA THR A 59 -12.37 9.78 -7.86
C THR A 59 -11.63 8.70 -8.67
N GLY A 60 -12.03 7.42 -8.52
CA GLY A 60 -11.54 6.34 -9.38
C GLY A 60 -12.02 6.44 -10.84
N THR A 61 -12.95 7.34 -11.17
CA THR A 61 -13.39 7.58 -12.56
C THR A 61 -12.70 8.76 -13.23
N TRP A 62 -11.75 9.41 -12.56
CA TRP A 62 -11.00 10.52 -13.14
C TRP A 62 -10.11 10.05 -14.29
N ASP A 63 -9.76 10.99 -15.18
CA ASP A 63 -8.80 10.73 -16.25
C ASP A 63 -7.46 10.25 -15.69
N ASP A 64 -6.84 9.32 -16.40
CA ASP A 64 -5.55 8.74 -16.05
C ASP A 64 -4.47 9.83 -16.05
N GLU A 65 -3.76 9.96 -14.92
CA GLU A 65 -2.59 10.81 -14.77
C GLU A 65 -1.47 9.97 -14.16
N PHE A 66 -0.30 9.94 -14.82
CA PHE A 66 0.86 9.19 -14.36
C PHE A 66 2.02 10.15 -14.02
N PRO A 67 2.67 10.04 -12.85
CA PRO A 67 2.58 8.98 -11.82
C PRO A 67 1.52 9.23 -10.72
N GLY A 68 0.33 9.73 -11.08
CA GLY A 68 -0.68 10.23 -10.14
C GLY A 68 -0.62 11.76 -10.01
N PRO A 69 -1.67 12.46 -9.57
CA PRO A 69 -1.74 13.92 -9.71
C PRO A 69 -0.75 14.75 -8.89
N VAL A 70 -0.40 15.93 -9.40
CA VAL A 70 0.32 16.96 -8.61
C VAL A 70 -0.49 17.30 -7.35
N GLY A 71 0.18 17.37 -6.20
CA GLY A 71 -0.43 17.62 -4.89
C GLY A 71 -1.01 16.38 -4.22
N GLY A 72 -1.06 15.22 -4.90
CA GLY A 72 -1.68 14.01 -4.38
C GLY A 72 -1.07 12.72 -4.92
N GLY A 73 -1.93 11.80 -5.36
CA GLY A 73 -1.54 10.45 -5.72
C GLY A 73 -2.70 9.56 -6.17
N HIS A 74 -2.43 8.27 -6.33
CA HIS A 74 -3.43 7.27 -6.65
C HIS A 74 -3.14 5.88 -6.06
N LEU A 75 -4.19 5.08 -5.89
CA LEU A 75 -4.07 3.64 -5.71
C LEU A 75 -4.49 2.94 -6.99
N ARG A 76 -3.64 2.08 -7.54
CA ARG A 76 -3.95 1.28 -8.72
C ARG A 76 -3.41 -0.13 -8.67
N VAL A 77 -3.96 -1.00 -9.50
CA VAL A 77 -3.39 -2.32 -9.79
C VAL A 77 -2.96 -2.37 -11.24
N VAL A 78 -1.71 -2.76 -11.48
CA VAL A 78 -1.21 -3.03 -12.84
C VAL A 78 -1.33 -4.51 -13.16
N HIS A 79 -1.76 -4.82 -14.37
CA HIS A 79 -1.89 -6.16 -14.93
C HIS A 79 -0.80 -6.34 -15.98
N TRP A 80 0.19 -7.18 -15.69
CA TRP A 80 1.31 -7.46 -16.60
C TRP A 80 1.29 -8.92 -17.04
N LEU A 81 1.60 -9.15 -18.31
CA LEU A 81 1.51 -10.45 -18.95
C LEU A 81 2.81 -11.25 -18.78
N ALA A 82 2.70 -12.57 -18.92
CA ALA A 82 3.85 -13.43 -19.11
C ALA A 82 4.43 -13.25 -20.53
N LYS A 83 5.70 -13.58 -20.71
CA LYS A 83 6.30 -13.65 -22.04
C LYS A 83 5.76 -14.88 -22.79
N THR A 84 5.46 -14.67 -24.06
CA THR A 84 5.01 -15.67 -25.05
C THR A 84 5.90 -15.59 -26.29
N GLU A 85 5.72 -16.51 -27.24
CA GLU A 85 6.41 -16.46 -28.54
C GLU A 85 6.02 -15.21 -29.35
N GLU A 86 4.81 -14.68 -29.13
CA GLU A 86 4.27 -13.48 -29.78
C GLU A 86 4.67 -12.17 -29.08
N SER A 87 5.38 -12.25 -27.95
CA SER A 87 5.78 -11.06 -27.21
C SER A 87 6.73 -10.18 -28.04
N PRO A 88 6.52 -8.85 -28.05
CA PRO A 88 7.43 -7.95 -28.74
C PRO A 88 8.86 -8.06 -28.21
N SER A 89 9.84 -7.79 -29.08
CA SER A 89 11.24 -7.66 -28.66
C SER A 89 11.41 -6.47 -27.72
N ASN A 90 12.36 -6.58 -26.79
CA ASN A 90 12.74 -5.44 -25.97
C ASN A 90 13.41 -4.38 -26.84
N GLU A 91 13.01 -3.13 -26.64
CA GLU A 91 13.74 -1.99 -27.16
C GLU A 91 15.08 -1.84 -26.43
N PRO A 92 16.12 -1.36 -27.14
CA PRO A 92 17.43 -1.15 -26.52
C PRO A 92 17.37 -0.07 -25.43
N TYR A 93 18.38 -0.06 -24.58
CA TYR A 93 18.60 1.08 -23.69
C TYR A 93 19.01 2.31 -24.52
N LYS A 94 18.55 3.49 -24.09
CA LYS A 94 18.83 4.78 -24.70
C LYS A 94 19.26 5.80 -23.64
N ALA A 95 19.60 7.02 -24.06
CA ALA A 95 19.82 8.11 -23.11
C ALA A 95 18.49 8.41 -22.36
N PRO A 96 18.54 8.80 -21.07
CA PRO A 96 17.33 9.16 -20.33
C PRO A 96 16.54 10.28 -21.03
N GLU A 97 15.25 10.04 -21.23
CA GLU A 97 14.31 11.01 -21.78
C GLU A 97 13.29 11.39 -20.71
N GLN A 98 12.93 12.68 -20.65
CA GLN A 98 11.96 13.21 -19.68
C GLN A 98 10.59 13.41 -20.34
N HIS A 99 9.55 12.95 -19.66
CA HIS A 99 8.15 13.11 -20.03
C HIS A 99 7.35 13.71 -18.86
N GLY A 100 7.46 15.02 -18.68
CA GLY A 100 6.84 15.72 -17.54
C GLY A 100 7.50 15.33 -16.22
N ARG A 101 6.82 14.52 -15.40
CA ARG A 101 7.28 14.05 -14.08
C ARG A 101 7.84 12.62 -14.09
N THR A 102 8.07 12.07 -15.28
CA THR A 102 8.63 10.73 -15.46
C THR A 102 9.83 10.77 -16.39
N TRP A 103 10.69 9.77 -16.26
CA TRP A 103 11.83 9.56 -17.12
C TRP A 103 11.88 8.09 -17.50
N ASP A 104 12.32 7.78 -18.73
CA ASP A 104 12.65 6.42 -19.13
C ASP A 104 13.95 6.37 -19.93
N ARG A 105 14.56 5.18 -19.98
CA ARG A 105 15.76 4.91 -20.78
C ARG A 105 15.67 3.59 -21.54
N GLY A 106 14.45 3.20 -21.94
CA GLY A 106 14.19 2.01 -22.74
C GLY A 106 14.48 0.69 -22.02
N GLY A 107 14.91 -0.33 -22.77
CA GLY A 107 15.29 -1.63 -22.25
C GLY A 107 14.15 -2.66 -22.17
N GLY A 108 12.89 -2.28 -22.41
CA GLY A 108 11.71 -3.16 -22.26
C GLY A 108 10.80 -3.14 -23.49
N ASN A 109 9.57 -3.62 -23.34
CA ASN A 109 8.62 -3.74 -24.45
C ASN A 109 7.18 -3.34 -24.09
N HIS A 110 6.93 -2.89 -22.86
CA HIS A 110 5.62 -2.55 -22.31
C HIS A 110 4.54 -3.65 -22.37
N TYR A 111 4.92 -4.90 -22.63
CA TYR A 111 4.04 -6.06 -22.67
C TYR A 111 4.20 -6.92 -21.41
N ASN A 112 5.38 -7.50 -21.23
CA ASN A 112 5.79 -8.31 -20.07
C ASN A 112 6.95 -7.65 -19.30
N ARG A 113 7.58 -6.63 -19.90
CA ARG A 113 8.73 -5.92 -19.33
C ARG A 113 8.57 -4.41 -19.53
N SER A 114 8.56 -3.63 -18.44
CA SER A 114 8.53 -2.16 -18.55
C SER A 114 9.86 -1.64 -19.10
N TYR A 115 9.91 -0.40 -19.53
CA TYR A 115 11.19 0.29 -19.62
C TYR A 115 11.80 0.45 -18.22
N MET A 116 13.10 0.69 -18.20
CA MET A 116 13.79 1.26 -17.05
C MET A 116 13.35 2.71 -16.95
N HIS A 117 12.64 3.04 -15.88
CA HIS A 117 11.95 4.31 -15.72
C HIS A 117 12.04 4.80 -14.28
N LYS A 118 11.73 6.08 -14.11
CA LYS A 118 11.72 6.77 -12.83
C LYS A 118 10.56 7.74 -12.80
N THR A 119 9.97 7.92 -11.64
CA THR A 119 8.84 8.81 -11.43
C THR A 119 9.15 9.76 -10.30
N LYS A 120 8.65 11.00 -10.39
CA LYS A 120 8.71 11.98 -9.31
C LYS A 120 7.67 11.65 -8.22
N SER A 121 7.81 10.46 -7.62
CA SER A 121 6.91 9.89 -6.63
C SER A 121 7.64 9.00 -5.63
N VAL A 122 6.98 8.70 -4.52
CA VAL A 122 7.27 7.54 -3.67
C VAL A 122 6.13 6.54 -3.88
N ASP A 123 6.48 5.27 -4.04
CA ASP A 123 5.54 4.22 -4.40
C ASP A 123 5.57 3.07 -3.38
N TYR A 124 4.39 2.69 -2.90
CA TYR A 124 4.18 1.45 -2.17
C TYR A 124 3.70 0.37 -3.14
N GLY A 125 4.64 -0.41 -3.65
CA GLY A 125 4.39 -1.54 -4.53
C GLY A 125 4.12 -2.84 -3.75
N ILE A 126 3.00 -3.50 -3.97
CA ILE A 126 2.63 -4.73 -3.26
C ILE A 126 2.23 -5.81 -4.28
N LEU A 127 2.98 -6.90 -4.35
CA LEU A 127 2.69 -7.98 -5.30
C LEU A 127 1.49 -8.80 -4.82
N LEU A 128 0.43 -8.89 -5.63
CA LEU A 128 -0.83 -9.56 -5.27
C LEU A 128 -0.87 -11.01 -5.77
N SER A 129 -0.40 -11.23 -7.00
CA SER A 129 -0.41 -12.54 -7.65
C SER A 129 0.68 -12.65 -8.71
N GLY A 130 1.07 -13.88 -9.05
CA GLY A 130 2.12 -14.17 -10.01
C GLY A 130 3.53 -13.95 -9.44
N GLU A 131 4.47 -13.62 -10.31
CA GLU A 131 5.87 -13.34 -10.01
C GLU A 131 6.29 -12.12 -10.81
N ARG A 132 7.08 -11.24 -10.19
CA ARG A 132 7.61 -10.04 -10.83
C ARG A 132 9.04 -9.84 -10.37
N ALA A 133 9.93 -9.47 -11.27
CA ALA A 133 11.26 -9.03 -10.92
C ALA A 133 11.36 -7.50 -10.99
N MET A 134 12.01 -6.91 -10.01
CA MET A 134 12.47 -5.51 -10.04
C MET A 134 13.95 -5.53 -10.44
N GLU A 135 14.28 -4.83 -11.52
CA GLU A 135 15.64 -4.55 -11.93
C GLU A 135 15.99 -3.13 -11.54
N LEU A 136 17.07 -2.98 -10.80
CA LEU A 136 17.78 -1.74 -10.49
C LEU A 136 19.12 -1.74 -11.26
N ASP A 137 19.88 -0.65 -11.20
CA ASP A 137 21.21 -0.62 -11.81
C ASP A 137 22.20 -1.59 -11.13
N ASP A 138 22.06 -1.79 -9.81
CA ASP A 138 22.99 -2.63 -9.03
C ASP A 138 22.53 -4.07 -8.80
N CYS A 139 21.25 -4.39 -9.03
CA CYS A 139 20.71 -5.71 -8.75
C CYS A 139 19.39 -6.03 -9.45
N LYS A 140 19.06 -7.32 -9.46
CA LYS A 140 17.73 -7.85 -9.83
C LYS A 140 17.14 -8.62 -8.65
N LEU A 141 15.89 -8.30 -8.31
CA LEU A 141 15.17 -8.87 -7.17
C LEU A 141 13.88 -9.53 -7.66
N VAL A 142 13.67 -10.80 -7.35
CA VAL A 142 12.41 -11.50 -7.67
C VAL A 142 11.45 -11.37 -6.48
N LEU A 143 10.24 -10.88 -6.74
CA LEU A 143 9.17 -10.70 -5.79
C LEU A 143 8.17 -11.87 -5.86
N LYS A 144 7.56 -12.18 -4.71
CA LYS A 144 6.45 -13.14 -4.57
C LYS A 144 5.21 -12.45 -3.97
N PRO A 145 4.00 -13.05 -4.10
CA PRO A 145 2.80 -12.47 -3.51
C PRO A 145 2.96 -12.16 -2.02
N GLY A 146 2.62 -10.93 -1.65
CA GLY A 146 2.81 -10.37 -0.31
C GLY A 146 4.14 -9.63 -0.08
N ASP A 147 5.09 -9.69 -1.01
CA ASP A 147 6.30 -8.86 -0.96
C ASP A 147 5.96 -7.37 -1.20
N VAL A 148 6.62 -6.50 -0.44
CA VAL A 148 6.44 -5.04 -0.49
C VAL A 148 7.71 -4.37 -1.01
N VAL A 149 7.55 -3.48 -1.99
CA VAL A 149 8.57 -2.54 -2.45
C VAL A 149 8.16 -1.14 -2.00
N VAL A 150 9.09 -0.45 -1.35
CA VAL A 150 9.04 1.00 -1.20
C VAL A 150 10.03 1.56 -2.22
N ASP A 151 9.49 2.07 -3.32
CA ASP A 151 10.29 2.76 -4.31
C ASP A 151 10.36 4.25 -3.95
N VAL A 152 11.55 4.71 -3.59
CA VAL A 152 11.76 6.08 -3.11
C VAL A 152 12.27 6.92 -4.28
N GLY A 153 11.49 6.94 -5.35
CA GLY A 153 11.83 7.59 -6.60
C GLY A 153 13.16 7.07 -7.15
N ALA A 154 13.29 5.77 -7.37
CA ALA A 154 14.46 5.14 -7.96
C ALA A 154 14.25 4.85 -9.46
N TRP A 155 15.34 4.80 -10.24
CA TRP A 155 15.28 4.12 -11.54
C TRP A 155 14.97 2.65 -11.34
N HIS A 156 13.96 2.14 -12.03
CA HIS A 156 13.60 0.74 -11.92
C HIS A 156 12.91 0.23 -13.19
N LEU A 157 13.02 -1.08 -13.36
CA LEU A 157 12.33 -1.83 -14.39
C LEU A 157 11.59 -2.99 -13.77
N TRP A 158 10.39 -3.25 -14.27
CA TRP A 158 9.59 -4.39 -13.89
C TRP A 158 9.55 -5.45 -14.98
N ASP A 159 9.82 -6.69 -14.59
CA ASP A 159 9.84 -7.84 -15.48
C ASP A 159 8.90 -8.94 -14.96
N SER A 160 7.81 -9.18 -15.66
CA SER A 160 6.78 -10.18 -15.36
C SER A 160 6.86 -11.38 -16.30
N SER A 161 7.96 -11.54 -17.05
CA SER A 161 8.10 -12.52 -18.15
C SER A 161 7.72 -13.94 -17.78
N LYS A 162 7.95 -14.36 -16.54
CA LYS A 162 7.82 -15.76 -16.15
C LYS A 162 6.36 -16.22 -16.05
N THR A 163 5.50 -15.43 -15.40
CA THR A 163 4.11 -15.85 -15.11
C THR A 163 3.07 -14.77 -15.33
N GLY A 164 3.49 -13.54 -15.67
CA GLY A 164 2.64 -12.37 -15.47
C GLY A 164 2.42 -12.08 -13.98
N CYS A 165 1.77 -10.96 -13.68
CA CYS A 165 1.45 -10.59 -12.31
C CYS A 165 0.32 -9.55 -12.22
N MET A 166 -0.29 -9.48 -11.04
CA MET A 166 -1.02 -8.30 -10.57
C MET A 166 -0.27 -7.66 -9.41
N MET A 167 0.01 -6.37 -9.49
CA MET A 167 0.72 -5.63 -8.46
C MET A 167 0.00 -4.32 -8.15
N ALA A 168 -0.28 -4.07 -6.88
CA ALA A 168 -0.85 -2.81 -6.42
C ALA A 168 0.26 -1.76 -6.26
N PHE A 169 -0.05 -0.52 -6.57
CA PHE A 169 0.78 0.65 -6.34
C PHE A 169 -0.07 1.75 -5.71
N ASP A 170 0.32 2.16 -4.50
CA ASP A 170 -0.06 3.45 -3.92
C ASP A 170 1.09 4.42 -4.19
N MET A 171 0.89 5.33 -5.15
CA MET A 171 1.92 6.27 -5.63
C MET A 171 1.51 7.69 -5.25
N PHE A 172 2.42 8.44 -4.67
CA PHE A 172 2.16 9.82 -4.25
C PHE A 172 3.36 10.73 -4.48
N GLU A 173 3.09 12.02 -4.66
CA GLU A 173 4.07 13.00 -5.08
C GLU A 173 5.32 13.05 -4.18
N ALA A 174 6.49 13.12 -4.82
CA ALA A 174 7.76 13.32 -4.16
C ALA A 174 8.49 14.58 -4.69
N GLU A 175 9.43 15.09 -3.90
CA GLU A 175 10.27 16.22 -4.32
C GLU A 175 11.65 15.75 -4.76
N PHE A 176 12.10 16.19 -5.95
CA PHE A 176 13.44 15.97 -6.46
C PHE A 176 14.20 17.29 -6.31
N VAL A 177 14.80 17.51 -5.14
CA VAL A 177 15.42 18.79 -4.76
C VAL A 177 16.65 19.14 -5.61
N ASP A 178 17.34 18.13 -6.12
CA ASP A 178 18.52 18.22 -6.99
C ASP A 178 18.17 18.11 -8.49
N GLY A 179 16.88 17.99 -8.81
CA GLY A 179 16.38 17.72 -10.16
C GLY A 179 16.58 16.28 -10.65
N ALA A 180 17.59 15.56 -10.18
CA ALA A 180 17.89 14.18 -10.56
C ALA A 180 17.12 13.13 -9.73
N GLY A 181 16.63 13.50 -8.55
CA GLY A 181 15.94 12.62 -7.61
C GLY A 181 16.89 11.69 -6.87
N THR A 182 18.03 12.22 -6.40
CA THR A 182 18.91 11.46 -5.51
C THR A 182 18.47 11.56 -4.05
N ALA A 183 18.96 10.63 -3.24
CA ALA A 183 18.72 10.62 -1.80
C ALA A 183 19.10 11.97 -1.15
N GLN A 184 18.16 12.55 -0.41
CA GLN A 184 18.26 13.83 0.29
C GLN A 184 18.86 13.72 1.70
N GLY A 185 18.96 12.50 2.22
CA GLY A 185 19.42 12.21 3.58
C GLY A 185 20.38 11.03 3.61
N ASN A 186 20.94 10.74 4.78
CA ASN A 186 21.86 9.61 5.02
C ASN A 186 21.36 8.73 6.18
N ASP A 187 20.04 8.66 6.37
CA ASP A 187 19.40 7.93 7.46
C ASP A 187 19.89 6.50 7.57
N ARG A 188 20.21 6.08 8.80
CA ARG A 188 20.71 4.73 9.04
C ARG A 188 19.61 3.71 8.77
N VAL A 189 19.84 2.86 7.78
CA VAL A 189 18.97 1.72 7.45
C VAL A 189 18.74 0.84 8.68
N MET A 190 17.47 0.65 9.02
CA MET A 190 17.09 -0.22 10.14
C MET A 190 17.08 -1.67 9.69
N LYS A 191 17.57 -2.56 10.54
CA LYS A 191 17.62 -4.00 10.29
C LYS A 191 16.79 -4.75 11.33
N PRO A 192 16.10 -5.83 10.97
CA PRO A 192 15.49 -6.71 11.94
C PRO A 192 16.52 -7.18 12.97
N LYS A 193 16.14 -7.22 14.24
CA LYS A 193 17.03 -7.76 15.27
C LYS A 193 17.21 -9.26 15.03
N PRO A 194 18.43 -9.82 15.13
CA PRO A 194 18.70 -11.23 14.84
C PRO A 194 17.85 -12.23 15.64
N ASP A 195 17.43 -11.84 16.84
CA ASP A 195 16.66 -12.62 17.80
C ASP A 195 15.15 -12.33 17.76
N HIS A 196 14.69 -11.37 16.93
CA HIS A 196 13.28 -11.04 16.83
C HIS A 196 12.54 -12.18 16.12
N LYS A 197 11.81 -12.99 16.89
CA LYS A 197 10.87 -13.97 16.38
C LYS A 197 9.50 -13.32 16.21
N ALA A 198 8.93 -13.44 15.01
CA ALA A 198 7.53 -13.09 14.83
C ALA A 198 6.64 -13.96 15.74
N PRO A 199 5.48 -13.44 16.19
CA PRO A 199 4.53 -14.23 16.96
C PRO A 199 4.14 -15.51 16.23
N PRO A 200 3.78 -16.59 16.96
CA PRO A 200 3.25 -17.80 16.34
C PRO A 200 2.11 -17.46 15.36
N GLY A 201 2.23 -17.93 14.11
CA GLY A 201 1.24 -17.71 13.05
C GLY A 201 1.40 -16.40 12.26
N VAL A 202 2.33 -15.52 12.64
CA VAL A 202 2.64 -14.29 11.90
C VAL A 202 3.84 -14.55 10.99
N ARG A 203 3.67 -14.31 9.68
CA ARG A 203 4.77 -14.35 8.72
C ARG A 203 5.37 -12.96 8.57
N PRO A 204 6.69 -12.77 8.77
CA PRO A 204 7.33 -11.51 8.49
C PRO A 204 7.15 -11.15 7.01
N ALA A 205 6.61 -9.97 6.72
CA ALA A 205 6.46 -9.47 5.37
C ALA A 205 7.80 -8.89 4.90
N ARG A 206 8.22 -9.30 3.69
CA ARG A 206 9.45 -8.83 3.05
C ARG A 206 9.28 -7.40 2.58
N ARG A 207 10.24 -6.56 2.93
CA ARG A 207 10.32 -5.14 2.60
C ARG A 207 11.60 -4.89 1.80
N ILE A 208 11.42 -4.39 0.59
CA ILE A 208 12.48 -3.93 -0.30
C ILE A 208 12.41 -2.40 -0.35
N VAL A 209 13.54 -1.74 -0.23
CA VAL A 209 13.65 -0.28 -0.39
C VAL A 209 14.64 0.01 -1.50
N ALA A 210 14.20 0.78 -2.49
CA ALA A 210 15.02 1.22 -3.62
C ALA A 210 15.11 2.75 -3.63
N ILE A 211 16.28 3.27 -4.00
CA ILE A 211 16.53 4.70 -4.16
C ILE A 211 17.70 4.92 -5.12
N ASP A 212 17.80 6.09 -5.71
CA ASP A 212 19.03 6.53 -6.37
C ASP A 212 20.02 7.07 -5.34
N ARG A 213 21.16 6.38 -5.19
CA ARG A 213 22.27 6.86 -4.35
C ARG A 213 23.08 7.96 -5.03
N GLU A 214 23.19 7.84 -6.34
CA GLU A 214 23.90 8.77 -7.22
C GLU A 214 23.00 9.07 -8.42
N PRO A 215 23.16 10.24 -9.08
CA PRO A 215 22.30 10.62 -10.19
C PRO A 215 22.26 9.56 -11.29
N GLY A 216 21.08 9.04 -11.59
CA GLY A 216 20.90 8.06 -12.67
C GLY A 216 21.29 6.63 -12.33
N HIS A 217 21.66 6.35 -11.07
CA HIS A 217 22.08 5.03 -10.63
C HIS A 217 21.25 4.55 -9.43
N SER A 218 20.26 3.72 -9.70
CA SER A 218 19.41 3.15 -8.66
C SER A 218 20.09 2.03 -7.90
N SER A 219 19.72 1.89 -6.63
CA SER A 219 20.35 0.92 -5.76
C SER A 219 19.38 0.37 -4.73
N ARG A 220 19.59 -0.89 -4.36
CA ARG A 220 18.87 -1.50 -3.25
C ARG A 220 19.42 -0.96 -1.93
N VAL A 221 18.55 -0.35 -1.13
CA VAL A 221 18.87 0.11 0.22
C VAL A 221 18.74 -1.03 1.23
N SER A 222 17.62 -1.73 1.19
CA SER A 222 17.34 -2.88 2.06
C SER A 222 16.49 -3.92 1.34
N ASP A 223 16.67 -5.18 1.72
CA ASP A 223 15.80 -6.31 1.37
C ASP A 223 15.79 -7.27 2.56
N THR A 224 14.85 -7.02 3.47
CA THR A 224 14.71 -7.76 4.73
C THR A 224 13.24 -7.81 5.11
N PRO A 225 12.84 -8.67 6.06
CA PRO A 225 11.58 -8.44 6.77
C PRO A 225 11.51 -7.04 7.40
N SER A 226 10.30 -6.57 7.74
CA SER A 226 10.17 -5.31 8.49
C SER A 226 10.93 -5.39 9.83
N PRO A 227 11.77 -4.38 10.16
CA PRO A 227 12.42 -4.28 11.46
C PRO A 227 11.49 -3.79 12.58
N ASP A 228 10.30 -3.29 12.25
CA ASP A 228 9.35 -2.67 13.18
C ASP A 228 8.04 -3.46 13.22
N VAL A 229 7.94 -4.35 14.21
CA VAL A 229 6.77 -5.20 14.43
C VAL A 229 6.20 -4.94 15.82
N ARG A 230 4.92 -4.61 15.88
CA ARG A 230 4.15 -4.53 17.13
C ARG A 230 3.13 -5.66 17.20
N ILE A 231 2.83 -6.03 18.43
CA ILE A 231 1.90 -7.12 18.74
C ILE A 231 0.86 -6.60 19.72
N ASP A 232 -0.25 -7.31 19.82
CA ASP A 232 -1.25 -7.08 20.85
C ASP A 232 -1.35 -8.32 21.73
N LEU A 233 -0.93 -8.20 22.99
CA LEU A 233 -0.95 -9.32 23.93
C LEU A 233 -2.37 -9.80 24.22
N ALA A 234 -3.36 -8.92 24.09
CA ALA A 234 -4.77 -9.26 24.28
C ALA A 234 -5.37 -9.97 23.05
N ARG A 235 -4.69 -9.93 21.89
CA ARG A 235 -5.04 -10.67 20.67
C ARG A 235 -3.87 -11.55 20.22
N PRO A 236 -3.63 -12.71 20.86
CA PRO A 236 -2.55 -13.62 20.47
C PRO A 236 -2.60 -13.97 18.97
N GLY A 237 -1.48 -13.76 18.27
CA GLY A 237 -1.38 -13.91 16.80
C GLY A 237 -1.66 -12.62 16.01
N PHE A 238 -2.00 -11.51 16.68
CA PHE A 238 -2.04 -10.20 16.06
C PHE A 238 -0.63 -9.63 15.89
N ALA A 239 -0.37 -9.06 14.71
CA ALA A 239 0.82 -8.27 14.46
C ALA A 239 0.54 -7.12 13.51
N MET A 240 1.23 -6.01 13.73
CA MET A 240 1.33 -4.89 12.81
C MET A 240 2.80 -4.68 12.46
N GLN A 241 3.12 -4.77 11.16
CA GLN A 241 4.47 -4.63 10.63
C GLN A 241 4.56 -3.32 9.85
N ARG A 242 5.29 -2.32 10.37
CA ARG A 242 5.42 -1.00 9.72
C ARG A 242 6.43 -1.08 8.59
N MET A 243 6.06 -0.63 7.40
CA MET A 243 6.88 -0.77 6.19
C MET A 243 7.57 0.53 5.79
N TRP A 244 6.85 1.65 5.89
CA TRP A 244 7.40 2.97 5.59
C TRP A 244 6.55 4.06 6.23
N VAL A 245 7.16 5.20 6.49
CA VAL A 245 6.50 6.46 6.83
C VAL A 245 6.97 7.53 5.84
N ALA A 246 6.07 8.25 5.20
CA ALA A 246 6.36 9.55 4.60
C ALA A 246 5.88 10.64 5.57
N ASP A 247 6.78 11.50 6.03
CA ASP A 247 6.46 12.54 7.03
C ASP A 247 5.93 13.83 6.42
N SER A 248 6.00 13.96 5.09
CA SER A 248 5.56 15.13 4.34
C SER A 248 5.01 14.77 2.97
N ALA A 249 4.28 15.72 2.39
CA ALA A 249 3.77 15.72 1.03
C ALA A 249 4.05 17.11 0.43
N PRO A 250 4.92 17.22 -0.58
CA PRO A 250 5.63 16.12 -1.26
C PRO A 250 6.55 15.28 -0.35
N ALA A 251 6.69 14.01 -0.68
CA ALA A 251 7.54 13.07 0.03
C ALA A 251 9.03 13.35 -0.24
N LYS A 252 9.87 13.13 0.79
CA LYS A 252 11.33 13.24 0.68
C LYS A 252 11.93 11.92 0.22
N LEU A 253 13.03 12.00 -0.53
CA LEU A 253 13.79 10.82 -0.93
C LEU A 253 14.84 10.49 0.14
N VAL A 254 14.58 9.51 0.99
CA VAL A 254 15.46 9.15 2.11
C VAL A 254 15.69 7.65 2.18
N PHE A 255 16.78 7.25 2.81
CA PHE A 255 17.15 5.83 2.90
C PHE A 255 16.28 5.03 3.88
N GLU A 256 15.77 5.67 4.94
CA GLU A 256 15.04 4.97 6.00
C GLU A 256 14.16 5.93 6.79
N THR A 257 12.96 5.49 7.16
CA THR A 257 12.00 6.29 7.96
C THR A 257 11.43 5.54 9.15
N LEU A 258 11.73 4.25 9.32
CA LEU A 258 11.21 3.47 10.45
C LEU A 258 11.80 3.87 11.82
N HIS A 259 12.80 4.75 11.83
CA HIS A 259 13.33 5.36 13.04
C HIS A 259 12.43 6.48 13.58
N LEU A 260 11.52 7.01 12.74
CA LEU A 260 10.56 8.05 13.14
C LEU A 260 9.64 7.54 14.26
N PRO A 261 9.11 8.47 15.10
CA PRO A 261 8.17 8.14 16.15
C PRO A 261 7.06 7.24 15.66
N TYR A 262 6.67 6.31 16.51
CA TYR A 262 5.66 5.34 16.17
C TYR A 262 4.27 5.92 16.42
N THR A 263 3.45 5.97 15.37
CA THR A 263 2.04 6.30 15.40
C THR A 263 1.29 5.44 14.39
N LEU A 264 0.10 4.95 14.75
CA LEU A 264 -0.81 4.29 13.81
C LEU A 264 -1.32 5.28 12.77
N GLU A 265 -1.64 6.50 13.21
CA GLU A 265 -2.00 7.61 12.33
C GLU A 265 -0.77 8.13 11.59
N PRO A 266 -0.84 8.38 10.28
CA PRO A 266 0.22 9.09 9.57
C PRO A 266 0.32 10.55 10.05
N PRO A 267 1.46 11.23 9.82
CA PRO A 267 1.53 12.68 9.91
C PRO A 267 0.44 13.35 9.07
N ALA A 268 -0.01 14.55 9.47
CA ALA A 268 -1.17 15.20 8.84
C ALA A 268 -1.03 15.44 7.33
N ARG A 269 0.19 15.59 6.83
CA ARG A 269 0.53 15.67 5.39
C ARG A 269 1.42 14.50 4.97
N GLY A 270 1.27 13.35 5.58
CA GLY A 270 2.14 12.19 5.37
C GLY A 270 1.35 10.92 5.12
N SER A 271 2.09 9.81 5.05
CA SER A 271 1.54 8.48 4.87
C SER A 271 2.28 7.44 5.71
N VAL A 272 1.61 6.34 6.02
CA VAL A 272 2.22 5.17 6.67
C VAL A 272 1.68 3.90 6.04
N LEU A 273 2.58 2.98 5.68
CA LEU A 273 2.21 1.64 5.23
C LEU A 273 2.44 0.63 6.34
N ASN A 274 1.41 -0.14 6.65
CA ASN A 274 1.46 -1.24 7.61
C ASN A 274 0.93 -2.54 6.99
N ILE A 275 1.55 -3.68 7.31
CA ILE A 275 1.00 -5.01 7.07
C ILE A 275 0.44 -5.56 8.37
N PHE A 276 -0.86 -5.80 8.41
CA PHE A 276 -1.58 -6.36 9.55
C PHE A 276 -1.77 -7.86 9.38
N THR A 277 -1.56 -8.60 10.47
CA THR A 277 -2.05 -9.98 10.63
C THR A 277 -3.14 -9.97 11.70
N PHE A 278 -4.35 -10.34 11.30
CA PHE A 278 -5.50 -10.47 12.21
C PHE A 278 -5.71 -11.93 12.58
N PRO A 279 -5.60 -12.32 13.86
CA PRO A 279 -5.87 -13.68 14.29
C PRO A 279 -7.38 -13.95 14.30
N PRO A 280 -7.81 -15.23 14.23
CA PRO A 280 -9.23 -15.58 14.35
C PRO A 280 -9.85 -15.04 15.64
N ASP A 281 -11.02 -14.40 15.56
CA ASP A 281 -11.66 -13.76 16.72
C ASP A 281 -11.81 -14.72 17.91
N GLN A 282 -12.10 -15.99 17.65
CA GLN A 282 -12.28 -17.02 18.68
C GLN A 282 -11.11 -17.18 19.67
N VAL A 283 -9.89 -16.75 19.31
CA VAL A 283 -8.73 -16.90 20.22
C VAL A 283 -8.72 -15.85 21.33
N TRP A 284 -9.37 -14.71 21.11
CA TRP A 284 -9.34 -13.55 22.01
C TRP A 284 -10.71 -12.98 22.37
N LYS A 285 -11.76 -13.26 21.58
CA LYS A 285 -13.13 -12.77 21.83
C LYS A 285 -13.59 -13.20 23.22
N ASN A 286 -14.23 -12.28 23.94
CA ASN A 286 -14.65 -12.38 25.35
C ASN A 286 -13.52 -12.33 26.39
N LYS A 287 -12.25 -12.17 25.98
CA LYS A 287 -11.10 -11.98 26.91
C LYS A 287 -10.53 -10.56 26.89
N VAL A 288 -11.16 -9.68 26.13
CA VAL A 288 -10.71 -8.30 25.87
C VAL A 288 -11.81 -7.35 26.33
N GLY A 289 -11.44 -6.36 27.14
CA GLY A 289 -12.29 -5.27 27.59
C GLY A 289 -11.70 -3.90 27.27
N PRO A 290 -12.27 -2.82 27.85
CA PRO A 290 -11.83 -1.45 27.59
C PRO A 290 -10.36 -1.19 27.95
N VAL A 291 -9.84 -1.87 28.97
CA VAL A 291 -8.45 -1.70 29.44
C VAL A 291 -7.46 -2.20 28.40
N GLU A 292 -7.67 -3.42 27.88
CA GLU A 292 -6.82 -4.00 26.85
C GLU A 292 -6.90 -3.22 25.54
N VAL A 293 -8.10 -2.79 25.13
CA VAL A 293 -8.29 -1.95 23.94
C VAL A 293 -7.54 -0.63 24.07
N ALA A 294 -7.68 0.08 25.20
CA ALA A 294 -6.97 1.33 25.44
C ALA A 294 -5.45 1.12 25.47
N ALA A 295 -4.98 0.01 26.07
CA ALA A 295 -3.56 -0.33 26.09
C ALA A 295 -3.01 -0.57 24.67
N TYR A 296 -3.76 -1.27 23.80
CA TYR A 296 -3.40 -1.44 22.40
C TYR A 296 -3.25 -0.09 21.69
N PHE A 297 -4.28 0.76 21.70
CA PHE A 297 -4.27 2.06 21.02
C PHE A 297 -3.16 2.99 21.54
N LYS A 298 -2.89 2.98 22.85
CA LYS A 298 -1.75 3.67 23.43
C LYS A 298 -0.42 3.10 22.92
N SER A 299 -0.28 1.77 22.86
CA SER A 299 0.95 1.11 22.41
C SER A 299 1.27 1.39 20.95
N VAL A 300 0.25 1.65 20.14
CA VAL A 300 0.39 2.01 18.73
C VAL A 300 0.40 3.52 18.48
N GLY A 301 0.55 4.34 19.53
CA GLY A 301 0.69 5.79 19.40
C GLY A 301 -0.57 6.51 18.91
N ALA A 302 -1.75 5.90 19.04
CA ALA A 302 -3.04 6.49 18.64
C ALA A 302 -4.11 6.33 19.73
N PRO A 303 -3.89 6.81 20.97
CA PRO A 303 -4.83 6.64 22.08
C PRO A 303 -6.21 7.27 21.81
N GLY A 304 -6.28 8.29 20.95
CA GLY A 304 -7.52 8.96 20.57
C GLY A 304 -8.32 8.27 19.46
N ALA A 305 -7.76 7.23 18.82
CA ALA A 305 -8.42 6.57 17.70
C ALA A 305 -9.56 5.64 18.14
N SER A 306 -9.52 5.12 19.37
CA SER A 306 -10.54 4.20 19.87
C SER A 306 -11.90 4.89 20.01
N THR A 307 -12.93 4.28 19.46
CA THR A 307 -14.34 4.68 19.65
C THR A 307 -15.11 3.64 20.47
N TYR A 308 -14.39 2.86 21.28
CA TYR A 308 -14.96 1.83 22.13
C TYR A 308 -16.13 2.38 22.96
N SER A 309 -17.21 1.61 23.01
CA SER A 309 -18.27 1.76 23.99
C SER A 309 -18.87 0.37 24.30
N PRO A 310 -19.61 0.21 25.41
CA PRO A 310 -20.30 -1.05 25.70
C PRO A 310 -21.30 -1.50 24.61
N HIS A 311 -21.74 -0.57 23.76
CA HIS A 311 -22.69 -0.82 22.66
C HIS A 311 -22.01 -0.83 21.29
N ALA A 312 -20.69 -0.66 21.21
CA ALA A 312 -19.99 -0.70 19.94
C ALA A 312 -20.12 -2.10 19.31
N PRO A 313 -20.29 -2.20 17.98
CA PRO A 313 -20.44 -3.50 17.30
C PRO A 313 -19.18 -4.38 17.42
N HIS A 314 -18.04 -3.77 17.77
CA HIS A 314 -16.77 -4.45 17.97
C HIS A 314 -15.91 -3.71 19.01
N PRO A 315 -15.12 -4.39 19.86
CA PRO A 315 -14.31 -3.72 20.88
C PRO A 315 -13.21 -2.82 20.30
N TYR A 316 -12.67 -3.14 19.12
CA TYR A 316 -11.64 -2.34 18.45
C TYR A 316 -12.23 -1.38 17.40
N MET A 317 -13.47 -0.88 17.59
CA MET A 317 -13.95 0.24 16.77
C MET A 317 -13.00 1.43 16.91
N GLN A 318 -12.68 2.03 15.77
CA GLN A 318 -11.72 3.12 15.66
C GLN A 318 -12.14 4.12 14.58
N LYS A 319 -11.74 5.38 14.77
CA LYS A 319 -11.95 6.45 13.81
C LYS A 319 -10.73 7.36 13.80
N MET A 320 -10.18 7.60 12.61
CA MET A 320 -9.02 8.46 12.38
C MET A 320 -9.32 9.39 11.22
N ARG A 321 -8.62 10.52 11.15
CA ARG A 321 -8.74 11.47 10.02
C ARG A 321 -7.79 11.06 8.90
N THR A 322 -8.07 9.90 8.32
CA THR A 322 -7.22 9.29 7.29
C THR A 322 -8.04 8.83 6.08
N LEU A 323 -7.37 8.84 4.93
CA LEU A 323 -7.76 8.06 3.77
C LEU A 323 -6.93 6.77 3.81
N ASP A 324 -7.57 5.62 3.98
CA ASP A 324 -6.87 4.34 4.06
C ASP A 324 -7.15 3.47 2.83
N PHE A 325 -6.09 2.95 2.24
CA PHE A 325 -6.12 1.93 1.20
C PHE A 325 -5.84 0.57 1.81
N CYS A 326 -6.89 -0.23 1.99
CA CYS A 326 -6.80 -1.54 2.60
C CYS A 326 -6.86 -2.62 1.51
N ILE A 327 -5.83 -3.45 1.43
CA ILE A 327 -5.69 -4.51 0.44
C ILE A 327 -5.64 -5.84 1.17
N VAL A 328 -6.62 -6.71 0.96
CA VAL A 328 -6.61 -8.04 1.58
C VAL A 328 -5.63 -8.92 0.81
N LEU A 329 -4.55 -9.34 1.46
CA LEU A 329 -3.49 -10.17 0.86
C LEU A 329 -3.74 -11.66 1.06
N GLU A 330 -4.29 -12.05 2.22
CA GLU A 330 -4.57 -13.45 2.56
C GLU A 330 -5.86 -13.59 3.36
N GLY A 331 -6.61 -14.64 3.06
CA GLY A 331 -7.82 -15.00 3.81
C GLY A 331 -9.01 -14.12 3.48
N LYS A 332 -9.89 -13.94 4.47
CA LYS A 332 -11.06 -13.05 4.41
C LYS A 332 -11.27 -12.41 5.77
N ILE A 333 -11.74 -11.18 5.76
CA ILE A 333 -11.95 -10.37 6.96
C ILE A 333 -13.24 -9.57 6.83
N VAL A 334 -13.90 -9.33 7.96
CA VAL A 334 -15.12 -8.54 8.03
C VAL A 334 -14.75 -7.11 8.39
N LEU A 335 -15.04 -6.18 7.49
CA LEU A 335 -15.10 -4.76 7.79
C LEU A 335 -16.40 -4.49 8.54
N VAL A 336 -16.29 -4.04 9.79
CA VAL A 336 -17.43 -3.68 10.64
C VAL A 336 -17.56 -2.16 10.65
N LEU A 337 -18.72 -1.65 10.26
CA LEU A 337 -19.08 -0.23 10.29
C LEU A 337 -20.25 -0.03 11.27
N ASP A 338 -20.68 1.21 11.47
CA ASP A 338 -21.79 1.55 12.36
C ASP A 338 -23.13 1.04 11.83
N THR A 339 -23.33 1.04 10.51
CA THR A 339 -24.62 0.69 9.90
C THR A 339 -24.66 -0.70 9.28
N GLN A 340 -23.50 -1.33 9.03
CA GLN A 340 -23.42 -2.59 8.32
C GLN A 340 -22.07 -3.28 8.53
N GLU A 341 -21.99 -4.53 8.10
CA GLU A 341 -20.74 -5.28 8.00
C GLU A 341 -20.57 -5.78 6.56
N VAL A 342 -19.33 -5.81 6.06
CA VAL A 342 -19.01 -6.34 4.74
C VAL A 342 -17.81 -7.26 4.83
N THR A 343 -17.94 -8.46 4.24
CA THR A 343 -16.79 -9.37 4.11
C THR A 343 -16.00 -9.01 2.86
N VAL A 344 -14.68 -8.90 3.03
CA VAL A 344 -13.71 -8.74 1.95
C VAL A 344 -12.69 -9.88 1.99
N LYS A 345 -12.28 -10.38 0.83
CA LYS A 345 -11.36 -11.53 0.69
C LYS A 345 -10.09 -11.15 -0.08
N ALA A 346 -9.09 -12.04 -0.04
CA ALA A 346 -7.83 -11.85 -0.74
C ALA A 346 -8.00 -11.37 -2.19
N GLY A 347 -7.28 -10.32 -2.56
CA GLY A 347 -7.38 -9.63 -3.84
C GLY A 347 -8.44 -8.53 -3.91
N GLU A 348 -9.24 -8.32 -2.88
CA GLU A 348 -10.24 -7.24 -2.80
C GLU A 348 -9.74 -6.05 -1.97
N PHE A 349 -10.31 -4.89 -2.27
CA PHE A 349 -9.85 -3.59 -1.76
C PHE A 349 -10.94 -2.90 -0.94
N VAL A 350 -10.52 -2.16 0.08
CA VAL A 350 -11.35 -1.17 0.78
C VAL A 350 -10.69 0.19 0.72
N ILE A 351 -11.44 1.20 0.29
CA ILE A 351 -11.08 2.62 0.43
C ILE A 351 -11.82 3.17 1.63
N GLN A 352 -11.11 3.32 2.74
CA GLN A 352 -11.66 3.83 3.99
C GLN A 352 -11.53 5.35 4.04
N ARG A 353 -12.64 6.06 4.21
CA ARG A 353 -12.66 7.54 4.17
C ARG A 353 -12.99 8.15 5.52
N GLY A 354 -12.07 7.98 6.49
CA GLY A 354 -12.19 8.48 7.87
C GLY A 354 -13.45 8.04 8.62
N THR A 355 -13.99 6.89 8.24
CA THR A 355 -15.18 6.30 8.84
C THR A 355 -14.83 5.55 10.13
N ASN A 356 -15.78 5.54 11.06
CA ASN A 356 -15.69 4.66 12.22
C ASN A 356 -15.72 3.20 11.75
N HIS A 357 -14.77 2.37 12.16
CA HIS A 357 -14.72 1.00 11.66
C HIS A 357 -13.95 0.07 12.58
N SER A 358 -14.03 -1.23 12.33
CA SER A 358 -13.09 -2.22 12.84
C SER A 358 -12.96 -3.41 11.89
N TRP A 359 -12.03 -4.30 12.23
CA TRP A 359 -11.74 -5.51 11.48
C TRP A 359 -11.98 -6.74 12.36
N SER A 360 -12.82 -7.66 11.91
CA SER A 360 -13.20 -8.89 12.61
C SER A 360 -12.87 -10.10 11.74
N ASN A 361 -12.06 -11.02 12.26
CA ASN A 361 -11.65 -12.22 11.54
C ASN A 361 -12.42 -13.45 12.03
N ARG A 362 -13.52 -13.74 11.34
CA ARG A 362 -14.41 -14.86 11.64
C ARG A 362 -14.08 -16.13 10.84
N SER A 363 -12.92 -16.18 10.19
CA SER A 363 -12.59 -17.21 9.19
C SER A 363 -11.88 -18.45 9.77
N GLY A 364 -11.52 -18.45 11.05
CA GLY A 364 -10.83 -19.56 11.72
C GLY A 364 -9.34 -19.68 11.38
N LYS A 365 -8.83 -18.89 10.43
CA LYS A 365 -7.40 -18.78 10.06
C LYS A 365 -6.97 -17.31 10.09
N PRO A 366 -5.66 -16.98 10.24
CA PRO A 366 -5.20 -15.60 10.14
C PRO A 366 -5.59 -14.96 8.80
N ALA A 367 -5.87 -13.66 8.82
CA ALA A 367 -6.07 -12.83 7.63
C ALA A 367 -4.97 -11.76 7.57
N VAL A 368 -4.46 -11.47 6.38
CA VAL A 368 -3.38 -10.48 6.18
C VAL A 368 -3.90 -9.34 5.32
N VAL A 369 -3.72 -8.10 5.80
CA VAL A 369 -4.19 -6.89 5.12
C VAL A 369 -3.06 -5.87 5.08
N ALA A 370 -2.73 -5.35 3.90
CA ALA A 370 -1.91 -4.15 3.77
C ALA A 370 -2.80 -2.92 3.94
N ILE A 371 -2.40 -1.97 4.76
CA ILE A 371 -3.11 -0.70 4.94
C ILE A 371 -2.11 0.43 4.74
N ALA A 372 -2.27 1.17 3.66
CA ALA A 372 -1.60 2.45 3.45
C ALA A 372 -2.54 3.57 3.90
N SER A 373 -2.16 4.30 4.93
CA SER A 373 -2.95 5.40 5.50
C SER A 373 -2.32 6.73 5.14
N HIS A 374 -3.13 7.65 4.61
CA HIS A 374 -2.75 9.03 4.28
C HIS A 374 -3.48 10.01 5.20
N GLY A 375 -2.77 10.99 5.75
CA GLY A 375 -3.37 12.03 6.60
C GLY A 375 -4.38 12.85 5.80
N ALA A 376 -5.60 13.03 6.31
CA ALA A 376 -6.74 13.58 5.56
C ALA A 376 -7.46 14.71 6.34
N LYS A 377 -8.30 15.50 5.65
CA LYS A 377 -9.01 16.65 6.24
C LYS A 377 -10.52 16.53 6.24
#